data_AF-A0A7X8L1Y3-F1
#
_entry.id   AF-A0A7X8L1Y3-F1
#
_cell.length_a   1.000
_cell.length_b   1.000
_cell.length_c   1.000
_cell.angle_alpha   90.00
_cell.angle_beta   90.00
_cell.angle_gamma   90.00
#
_symmetry.space_group_name_H-M   'P 1'
#
loop_
_entity.id
_entity.type
_entity.pdbx_description
1 polymer ?
#
loop_
_entity_poly.entity_id
_entity_poly.type
_entity_poly.pdbx_seq_one_letter_code
_entity_poly.pdbx_strand_id
1 'polypeptide(L)'
;MQSQGLHVIPNVRWSDRRSFDYCFDGLESGEIYCISTHGCIKRKVDRHYFKQGLEEFIKRLELKIILVHGAMPEEVFGEYLGKVEFFHYPSYTSRVFAEVAYGDRV
;
A
#
# COMPACT_ATOMS: atom_id res chain seq x y z
N MET A 1 9.09 -9.62 17.36
CA MET A 1 8.30 -10.56 16.54
C MET A 1 9.13 -11.05 15.36
N GLN A 2 9.60 -10.18 14.45
CA GLN A 2 10.61 -10.55 13.43
C GLN A 2 11.94 -10.99 14.08
N SER A 3 12.42 -10.23 15.08
CA SER A 3 13.61 -10.58 15.89
C SER A 3 13.51 -11.89 16.69
N GLN A 4 12.33 -12.54 16.67
CA GLN A 4 12.10 -13.83 17.32
C GLN A 4 12.06 -14.99 16.31
N GLY A 5 12.50 -14.76 15.05
CA GLY A 5 12.57 -15.79 14.00
C GLY A 5 11.24 -16.07 13.29
N LEU A 6 10.20 -15.28 13.55
CA LEU A 6 8.93 -15.38 12.84
C LEU A 6 9.00 -14.59 11.53
N HIS A 7 8.62 -15.21 10.42
CA HIS A 7 8.45 -14.52 9.15
C HIS A 7 7.18 -13.65 9.22
N VAL A 8 7.37 -12.34 9.35
CA VAL A 8 6.28 -11.36 9.48
C VAL A 8 6.36 -10.40 8.31
N ILE A 9 5.22 -10.14 7.68
CA ILE A 9 5.04 -9.11 6.67
C ILE A 9 4.34 -7.92 7.35
N PRO A 10 5.06 -6.84 7.73
CA PRO A 10 4.44 -5.77 8.46
C PRO A 10 3.57 -4.91 7.53
N ASN A 11 2.51 -4.35 8.11
CA ASN A 11 1.68 -3.36 7.44
C ASN A 11 2.24 -1.96 7.69
N VAL A 12 2.89 -1.38 6.69
CA VAL A 12 3.54 -0.07 6.77
C VAL A 12 2.53 1.03 6.48
N ARG A 13 2.52 2.06 7.32
CA ARG A 13 1.64 3.23 7.16
C ARG A 13 2.39 4.53 7.41
N TRP A 14 1.95 5.55 6.68
CA TRP A 14 2.40 6.94 6.80
C TRP A 14 1.21 7.88 6.67
N SER A 15 1.38 9.14 7.06
CA SER A 15 0.32 10.15 7.06
C SER A 15 0.66 11.35 6.18
N ASP A 16 1.66 12.13 6.58
CA ASP A 16 2.17 13.31 5.87
C ASP A 16 3.69 13.30 5.82
N ARG A 17 4.29 14.33 5.22
CA ARG A 17 5.76 14.41 5.03
C ARG A 17 6.56 14.25 6.32
N ARG A 18 6.05 14.68 7.47
CA ARG A 18 6.75 14.55 8.75
C ARG A 18 6.87 13.09 9.19
N SER A 19 5.96 12.24 8.72
CA SER A 19 5.98 10.82 9.06
C SER A 19 7.07 10.05 8.32
N PHE A 20 7.53 10.52 7.16
CA PHE A 20 8.48 9.81 6.31
C PHE A 20 9.85 9.65 6.95
N ASP A 21 10.19 10.54 7.89
CA ASP A 21 11.47 10.53 8.59
C ASP A 21 11.60 9.37 9.58
N TYR A 22 10.49 8.78 10.03
CA TYR A 22 10.52 7.73 11.05
C TYR A 22 9.69 6.49 10.72
N CYS A 23 8.72 6.56 9.79
CA CYS A 23 7.81 5.43 9.54
C CYS A 23 8.47 4.25 8.82
N PHE A 24 9.69 4.44 8.31
CA PHE A 24 10.47 3.41 7.62
C PHE A 24 11.68 2.94 8.43
N ASP A 25 11.92 3.53 9.60
CA ASP A 25 13.07 3.19 10.43
C ASP A 25 12.92 1.78 11.01
N GLY A 26 14.00 1.00 10.91
CA GLY A 26 14.02 -0.39 11.36
C GLY A 26 13.36 -1.38 10.39
N LEU A 27 12.92 -0.93 9.20
CA LEU A 27 12.54 -1.82 8.11
C LEU A 27 13.79 -2.22 7.32
N GLU A 28 13.87 -3.50 6.97
CA GLU A 28 14.95 -4.05 6.16
C GLU A 28 14.70 -3.80 4.67
N SER A 29 15.77 -3.47 3.93
CA SER A 29 15.70 -3.25 2.48
C SER A 29 15.52 -4.57 1.72
N GLY A 30 14.79 -4.52 0.61
CA GLY A 30 14.56 -5.67 -0.27
C GLY A 30 13.53 -6.70 0.22
N GLU A 31 13.01 -6.53 1.44
CA GLU A 31 11.96 -7.38 2.02
C GLU A 31 10.56 -7.07 1.46
N ILE A 32 9.60 -7.96 1.73
CA ILE A 32 8.20 -7.81 1.31
C ILE A 32 7.39 -7.10 2.39
N TYR A 33 6.63 -6.08 1.99
CA TYR A 33 5.79 -5.30 2.88
C TYR A 33 4.36 -5.16 2.39
N CYS A 34 3.44 -4.96 3.33
CA CYS A 34 2.04 -4.67 3.04
C CYS A 34 1.72 -3.20 3.29
N ILE A 35 0.94 -2.57 2.43
CA ILE A 35 0.41 -1.23 2.63
C ILE A 35 -1.12 -1.26 2.50
N SER A 36 -1.81 -0.46 3.31
CA SER A 36 -3.27 -0.31 3.16
C SER A 36 -3.65 1.06 2.66
N THR A 37 -4.47 1.09 1.62
CA THR A 37 -5.02 2.34 1.07
C THR A 37 -6.37 2.69 1.70
N HIS A 38 -6.97 1.78 2.46
CA HIS A 38 -8.27 2.01 3.08
C HIS A 38 -8.20 3.19 4.06
N GLY A 39 -9.00 4.23 3.81
CA GLY A 39 -9.00 5.46 4.59
C GLY A 39 -7.92 6.49 4.22
N CYS A 40 -6.86 6.09 3.53
CA CYS A 40 -5.72 6.95 3.18
C CYS A 40 -5.84 7.61 1.79
N ILE A 41 -6.80 7.20 0.96
CA ILE A 41 -6.92 7.71 -0.43
C ILE A 41 -8.26 8.39 -0.73
N LYS A 42 -9.07 8.70 0.29
CA LYS A 42 -10.39 9.33 0.06
C LYS A 42 -10.28 10.79 -0.36
N ARG A 43 -9.48 11.59 0.34
CA ARG A 43 -9.29 13.02 0.02
C ARG A 43 -8.12 13.19 -0.94
N LYS A 44 -8.18 14.22 -1.80
CA LYS A 44 -7.09 14.57 -2.73
C LYS A 44 -5.75 14.80 -1.99
N VAL A 45 -5.80 15.47 -0.84
CA VAL A 45 -4.59 15.75 -0.04
C VAL A 45 -3.97 14.48 0.53
N ASP A 46 -4.80 13.54 1.00
CA ASP A 46 -4.30 12.27 1.53
C ASP A 46 -3.68 11.43 0.43
N ARG A 47 -4.28 11.42 -0.78
CA ARG A 47 -3.70 10.76 -1.95
C ARG A 47 -2.35 11.34 -2.34
N HIS A 48 -2.20 12.66 -2.27
CA HIS A 48 -0.96 13.34 -2.58
C HIS A 48 0.16 12.95 -1.60
N TYR A 49 -0.12 12.90 -0.29
CA TYR A 49 0.86 12.42 0.69
C TYR A 49 1.08 10.92 0.59
N PHE A 50 0.04 10.14 0.29
CA PHE A 50 0.17 8.71 0.11
C PHE A 50 1.12 8.39 -1.05
N LYS A 51 0.96 9.06 -2.21
CA LYS A 51 1.85 8.91 -3.36
C LYS A 51 3.30 9.25 -3.03
N GLN A 52 3.54 10.36 -2.31
CA GLN A 52 4.90 10.73 -1.91
C GLN A 52 5.52 9.75 -0.92
N GLY A 53 4.74 9.26 0.05
CA GLY A 53 5.24 8.26 0.98
C GLY A 53 5.51 6.93 0.28
N LEU A 54 4.72 6.55 -0.73
CA LEU A 54 4.98 5.37 -1.56
C LEU A 54 6.30 5.52 -2.33
N GLU A 55 6.58 6.71 -2.85
CA GLU A 55 7.84 7.03 -3.53
C GLU A 55 9.05 6.86 -2.59
N GLU A 56 8.99 7.50 -1.42
CA GLU A 56 10.04 7.41 -0.41
C GLU A 56 10.22 5.97 0.08
N PHE A 57 9.12 5.23 0.27
CA PHE A 57 9.13 3.85 0.72
C PHE A 57 9.84 2.93 -0.27
N ILE A 58 9.52 3.04 -1.56
CA ILE A 58 10.16 2.27 -2.63
C ILE A 58 11.64 2.64 -2.73
N LYS A 59 11.97 3.93 -2.69
CA LYS A 59 13.34 4.42 -2.85
C LYS A 59 14.25 4.03 -1.69
N ARG A 60 13.81 4.23 -0.44
CA ARG A 60 14.64 4.00 0.75
C ARG A 60 14.89 2.52 1.02
N LEU A 61 13.89 1.67 0.77
CA LEU A 61 13.97 0.24 1.05
C LEU A 61 14.22 -0.61 -0.20
N GLU A 62 14.45 0.01 -1.36
CA GLU A 62 14.72 -0.67 -2.63
C GLU A 62 13.71 -1.78 -2.96
N LEU A 63 12.43 -1.49 -2.72
CA LEU A 63 11.38 -2.51 -2.78
C LEU A 63 11.13 -2.98 -4.21
N LYS A 64 11.03 -4.30 -4.35
CA LYS A 64 10.64 -4.97 -5.60
C LYS A 64 9.21 -5.49 -5.57
N ILE A 65 8.69 -5.80 -4.38
CA ILE A 65 7.39 -6.42 -4.18
C ILE A 65 6.65 -5.69 -3.05
N ILE A 66 5.40 -5.29 -3.30
CA ILE A 66 4.53 -4.67 -2.31
C ILE A 66 3.14 -5.32 -2.35
N LEU A 67 2.63 -5.72 -1.18
CA LEU A 67 1.25 -6.17 -1.03
C LEU A 67 0.35 -4.95 -0.79
N VAL A 68 -0.74 -4.82 -1.53
CA VAL A 68 -1.65 -3.67 -1.41
C VAL A 68 -3.02 -4.16 -0.96
N HIS A 69 -3.47 -3.69 0.21
CA HIS A 69 -4.82 -3.96 0.71
C HIS A 69 -5.72 -2.72 0.61
N GLY A 70 -6.72 -2.75 -0.27
CA GLY A 70 -7.67 -1.65 -0.49
C GLY A 70 -7.79 -1.27 -1.96
N ALA A 71 -8.19 -0.03 -2.29
CA ALA A 71 -8.23 0.43 -3.68
C ALA A 71 -6.84 0.84 -4.18
N MET A 72 -6.56 0.62 -5.47
CA MET A 72 -5.27 0.88 -6.09
C MET A 72 -5.45 1.85 -7.27
N PRO A 73 -5.69 3.15 -7.00
CA PRO A 73 -5.93 4.12 -8.06
C PRO A 73 -4.67 4.36 -8.91
N GLU A 74 -4.85 4.40 -10.23
CA GLU A 74 -3.74 4.59 -11.19
C GLU A 74 -2.94 5.87 -10.93
N GLU A 75 -3.57 6.95 -10.48
CA GLU A 75 -2.89 8.22 -10.17
C GLU A 75 -1.80 8.10 -9.07
N VAL A 76 -1.92 7.08 -8.21
CA VAL A 76 -0.97 6.81 -7.11
C VAL A 76 0.05 5.75 -7.53
N PHE A 77 -0.39 4.68 -8.18
CA PHE A 77 0.43 3.49 -8.42
C PHE A 77 1.00 3.39 -9.84
N GLY A 78 0.38 4.06 -10.82
CA GLY A 78 0.66 3.90 -12.25
C GLY A 78 2.12 4.13 -12.63
N GLU A 79 2.76 5.12 -12.02
CA GLU A 79 4.17 5.46 -12.26
C GLU A 79 5.18 4.39 -11.82
N TYR A 80 4.73 3.48 -10.94
CA TYR A 80 5.54 2.40 -10.38
C TYR A 80 5.22 1.04 -10.98
N LEU A 81 4.17 0.94 -11.81
CA LEU A 81 3.87 -0.28 -12.55
C LEU A 81 5.06 -0.63 -13.46
N GLY A 82 5.57 -1.86 -13.34
CA GLY A 82 6.76 -2.32 -14.06
C GLY A 82 8.10 -2.01 -13.38
N LYS A 83 8.14 -1.12 -12.38
CA LYS A 83 9.29 -0.93 -11.48
C LYS A 83 9.19 -1.78 -10.22
N VAL A 84 7.96 -1.93 -9.72
CA VAL A 84 7.62 -2.70 -8.52
C VAL A 84 6.44 -3.61 -8.86
N GLU A 85 6.49 -4.84 -8.37
CA GLU A 85 5.40 -5.80 -8.47
C GLU A 85 4.40 -5.59 -7.32
N PHE A 86 3.16 -5.28 -7.66
CA PHE A 86 2.09 -5.07 -6.68
C PHE A 86 1.15 -6.27 -6.64
N PHE A 87 1.04 -6.91 -5.47
CA PHE A 87 0.04 -7.93 -5.23
C PHE A 87 -1.20 -7.28 -4.60
N HIS A 88 -2.26 -7.14 -5.40
CA HIS A 88 -3.47 -6.42 -5.00
C HIS A 88 -4.48 -7.34 -4.32
N TYR A 89 -4.80 -7.01 -3.07
CA TYR A 89 -5.83 -7.66 -2.28
C TYR A 89 -7.01 -6.69 -2.08
N PRO A 90 -8.11 -6.83 -2.85
CA PRO A 90 -9.25 -5.96 -2.71
C PRO A 90 -9.90 -6.15 -1.33
N SER A 91 -10.27 -5.03 -0.72
CA SER A 91 -10.98 -5.03 0.57
C SER A 91 -12.27 -5.84 0.52
N TYR A 92 -12.69 -6.41 1.64
CA TYR A 92 -13.97 -7.12 1.73
C TYR A 92 -15.14 -6.27 1.24
N THR A 93 -15.20 -4.99 1.64
CA THR A 93 -16.23 -4.05 1.17
C THR A 93 -16.21 -3.89 -0.35
N SER A 94 -15.04 -3.75 -0.98
CA SER A 94 -14.97 -3.66 -2.45
C SER A 94 -15.40 -4.94 -3.15
N ARG A 95 -15.18 -6.11 -2.55
CA ARG A 95 -15.67 -7.39 -3.09
C ARG A 95 -17.19 -7.46 -3.04
N VAL A 96 -17.79 -7.11 -1.91
CA VAL A 96 -19.25 -7.07 -1.75
C VAL A 96 -19.91 -6.06 -2.68
N PHE A 97 -19.36 -4.84 -2.81
CA PHE A 97 -19.91 -3.86 -3.76
C PHE A 97 -19.75 -4.27 -5.23
N ALA A 98 -18.69 -5.03 -5.58
CA ALA A 98 -18.54 -5.60 -6.91
C ALA A 98 -19.56 -6.73 -7.18
N GLU A 99 -19.84 -7.58 -6.18
CA GLU A 99 -20.88 -8.61 -6.26
C GLU A 99 -22.29 -8.01 -6.37
N VAL A 100 -22.60 -6.97 -5.61
CA VAL A 100 -23.90 -6.26 -5.70
C VAL A 100 -24.09 -5.60 -7.07
N ALA A 101 -23.03 -5.03 -7.65
CA ALA A 101 -23.10 -4.43 -8.99
C ALA A 101 -23.35 -5.46 -10.11
N TYR A 102 -23.07 -6.75 -9.89
CA TYR A 102 -23.35 -7.84 -10.82
C TYR A 102 -24.60 -8.65 -10.47
N GLY A 103 -25.13 -8.53 -9.24
CA GLY A 103 -26.27 -9.28 -8.71
C GLY A 103 -27.66 -8.81 -9.14
N ASP A 104 -27.78 -7.63 -9.77
CA ASP A 104 -29.06 -7.05 -10.23
C ASP A 104 -29.42 -7.40 -11.70
N ARG A 105 -28.90 -8.53 -12.21
CA ARG A 105 -29.35 -9.12 -13.49
C ARG A 105 -29.76 -10.58 -13.31
N VAL A 106 -30.94 -10.79 -12.73
CA VAL A 106 -31.74 -12.02 -12.94
C VAL A 106 -33.20 -11.64 -13.09
#